data_AF-A0A3R6XCX4-F1
#
_entry.id   AF-A0A3R6XCX4-F1
#
_cell.length_a   1.000
_cell.length_b   1.000
_cell.length_c   1.000
_cell.angle_alpha   90.00
_cell.angle_beta   90.00
_cell.angle_gamma   90.00
#
_symmetry.space_group_name_H-M   'P 1'
#
loop_
_entity.id
_entity.type
_entity.pdbx_description
1 polymer ?
#
loop_
_entity_poly.entity_id
_entity_poly.type
_entity_poly.pdbx_seq_one_letter_code
_entity_poly.pdbx_strand_id
1 'polypeptide(L)'
;MVVICRALSQELSLPGLEACAVDVIRILQTSDSYGAVPPIVSNLVLCLVIATVSFLLQASTGNYSHVDRLWSITPVLYSWNYLFVAWSRGLAADVRLVVLVLLITQWGCRLTFNFYRKGGYQWTAEDYRWAYTRTWFPHAVLWHAFSLTFIAFYQHILLFLITCPLQVVFN
;
A
#
# COMPACT_ATOMS: atom_id res chain seq x y z
N MET A 1 11.88 26.76 -8.88
CA MET A 1 10.43 26.48 -9.01
C MET A 1 10.05 26.00 -10.41
N VAL A 2 10.40 26.73 -11.49
CA VAL A 2 10.06 26.33 -12.89
C VAL A 2 10.68 24.98 -13.31
N VAL A 3 11.92 24.68 -12.88
CA VAL A 3 12.59 23.39 -13.19
C VAL A 3 11.88 22.20 -12.55
N ILE A 4 11.49 22.33 -11.27
CA ILE A 4 10.74 21.28 -10.54
C ILE A 4 9.36 21.06 -11.16
N CYS A 5 8.67 22.15 -11.53
CA CYS A 5 7.36 22.07 -12.17
C CYS A 5 7.43 21.40 -13.56
N ARG A 6 8.50 21.69 -14.33
CA ARG A 6 8.75 21.04 -15.63
C ARG A 6 9.09 19.56 -15.48
N ALA A 7 9.97 19.20 -14.54
CA ALA A 7 10.29 17.80 -14.25
C ALA A 7 9.04 17.03 -13.82
N LEU A 8 8.28 17.54 -12.84
CA LEU A 8 7.02 16.92 -12.42
C LEU A 8 6.00 16.83 -13.55
N SER A 9 5.89 17.85 -14.41
CA SER A 9 4.98 17.81 -15.57
C SER A 9 5.38 16.78 -16.61
N GLN A 10 6.68 16.49 -16.72
CA GLN A 10 7.22 15.50 -17.64
C GLN A 10 7.01 14.08 -17.09
N GLU A 11 7.27 13.88 -15.80
CA GLU A 11 7.04 12.60 -15.11
C GLU A 11 5.54 12.25 -15.01
N LEU A 12 4.67 13.23 -14.78
CA LEU A 12 3.22 13.04 -14.69
C LEU A 12 2.50 13.14 -16.06
N SER A 13 3.25 13.18 -17.16
CA SER A 13 2.69 13.13 -18.52
C SER A 13 2.23 11.70 -18.86
N LEU A 14 1.25 11.55 -19.76
CA LEU A 14 0.81 10.23 -20.22
C LEU A 14 1.98 9.36 -20.72
N PRO A 15 2.92 9.88 -21.55
CA PRO A 15 4.09 9.10 -21.96
C PRO A 15 5.01 8.69 -20.80
N GLY A 16 5.15 9.54 -19.77
CA GLY A 16 5.92 9.23 -18.57
C GLY A 16 5.28 8.10 -17.75
N LEU A 17 3.96 8.14 -17.59
CA LEU A 17 3.20 7.08 -16.92
C LEU A 17 3.27 5.75 -17.69
N GLU A 18 3.15 5.81 -19.02
CA GLU A 18 3.28 4.62 -19.89
C GLU A 18 4.69 4.01 -19.78
N ALA A 19 5.74 4.83 -19.84
CA ALA A 19 7.12 4.38 -19.69
C ALA A 19 7.34 3.72 -18.32
N CYS A 20 6.86 4.35 -17.24
CA CYS A 20 6.94 3.80 -15.89
C CYS A 20 6.24 2.44 -15.77
N ALA A 21 5.04 2.29 -16.36
CA ALA A 21 4.32 1.03 -16.36
C ALA A 21 5.07 -0.07 -17.13
N VAL A 22 5.64 0.26 -18.29
CA VAL A 22 6.45 -0.66 -19.09
C VAL A 22 7.71 -1.08 -18.33
N ASP A 23 8.37 -0.16 -17.63
CA ASP A 23 9.57 -0.46 -16.84
C ASP A 23 9.25 -1.37 -15.65
N VAL A 24 8.13 -1.16 -14.95
CA VAL A 24 7.67 -2.07 -13.89
C VAL A 24 7.46 -3.48 -14.45
N ILE A 25 6.76 -3.61 -15.57
CA ILE A 25 6.51 -4.92 -16.21
C ILE A 25 7.84 -5.56 -16.62
N ARG A 26 8.74 -4.79 -17.24
CA ARG A 26 10.05 -5.27 -17.65
C ARG A 26 10.84 -5.79 -16.46
N ILE A 27 10.95 -5.02 -15.38
CA ILE A 27 11.65 -5.42 -14.15
C ILE A 27 11.10 -6.73 -13.63
N LEU A 28 9.77 -6.90 -13.58
CA LEU A 28 9.13 -8.12 -13.10
C LEU A 28 9.40 -9.33 -14.01
N GLN A 29 9.50 -9.13 -15.33
CA GLN A 29 9.78 -10.19 -16.30
C GLN A 29 11.25 -10.59 -16.36
N THR A 30 12.18 -9.66 -16.12
CA THR A 30 13.62 -9.90 -16.24
C THR A 30 14.29 -10.27 -14.92
N SER A 31 13.58 -10.17 -13.79
CA SER A 31 14.16 -10.49 -12.48
C SER A 31 14.11 -12.00 -12.22
N ASP A 32 15.28 -12.64 -12.13
CA ASP A 32 15.39 -14.08 -11.89
C ASP A 32 15.06 -14.51 -10.44
N SER A 33 14.96 -13.54 -9.52
CA SER A 33 14.63 -13.79 -8.12
C SER A 33 13.92 -12.60 -7.48
N TYR A 34 13.24 -12.83 -6.35
CA TYR A 34 12.60 -11.76 -5.59
C TYR A 34 13.59 -10.66 -5.16
N GLY A 35 14.80 -11.07 -4.75
CA GLY A 35 15.84 -10.13 -4.33
C GLY A 35 16.32 -9.20 -5.45
N ALA A 36 16.21 -9.62 -6.72
CA ALA A 36 16.55 -8.76 -7.87
C ALA A 36 15.53 -7.64 -8.08
N VAL A 37 14.27 -7.83 -7.68
CA VAL A 37 13.22 -6.81 -7.79
C VAL A 37 13.48 -5.68 -6.79
N PRO A 38 13.45 -4.40 -7.20
CA PRO A 38 13.52 -3.28 -6.27
C PRO A 38 12.40 -3.35 -5.22
N PRO A 39 12.66 -3.03 -3.93
CA PRO A 39 11.63 -3.12 -2.89
C PRO A 39 10.40 -2.27 -3.18
N ILE A 40 10.57 -1.09 -3.80
CA ILE A 40 9.44 -0.23 -4.19
C ILE A 40 8.53 -0.90 -5.22
N VAL A 41 9.09 -1.65 -6.17
CA VAL A 41 8.33 -2.37 -7.21
C VAL A 41 7.62 -3.59 -6.60
N SER A 42 8.32 -4.37 -5.78
CA SER A 42 7.69 -5.52 -5.09
C SER A 42 6.61 -5.07 -4.10
N ASN A 43 6.81 -3.95 -3.38
CA ASN A 43 5.77 -3.35 -2.54
C ASN A 43 4.57 -2.82 -3.34
N LEU A 44 4.78 -2.26 -4.54
CA LEU A 44 3.68 -1.90 -5.43
C LEU A 44 2.85 -3.13 -5.81
N VAL A 45 3.50 -4.24 -6.17
CA VAL A 45 2.80 -5.51 -6.46
C VAL A 45 2.03 -6.01 -5.24
N LEU A 46 2.66 -6.03 -4.05
CA LEU A 46 1.98 -6.39 -2.80
C LEU A 46 0.77 -5.50 -2.53
N CYS A 47 0.91 -4.18 -2.72
CA CYS A 47 -0.17 -3.22 -2.57
C CYS A 47 -1.35 -3.52 -3.50
N LEU A 48 -1.08 -3.79 -4.79
CA LEU A 48 -2.13 -4.14 -5.75
C LEU A 48 -2.82 -5.45 -5.39
N VAL A 49 -2.07 -6.47 -4.98
CA VAL A 49 -2.63 -7.75 -4.53
C VAL A 49 -3.52 -7.56 -3.31
N ILE A 50 -3.05 -6.84 -2.28
CA ILE A 50 -3.82 -6.60 -1.06
C ILE A 50 -5.06 -5.75 -1.33
N ALA A 51 -4.97 -4.75 -2.23
CA ALA A 51 -6.13 -3.97 -2.66
C ALA A 51 -7.17 -4.84 -3.38
N THR A 52 -6.74 -5.70 -4.31
CA THR A 52 -7.63 -6.65 -5.00
C THR A 52 -8.28 -7.61 -4.02
N VAL A 53 -7.51 -8.22 -3.11
CA VAL A 53 -8.04 -9.13 -2.09
C VAL A 53 -9.05 -8.40 -1.19
N SER A 54 -8.76 -7.18 -0.76
CA SER A 54 -9.68 -6.37 0.05
C SER A 54 -10.98 -6.07 -0.69
N PHE A 55 -10.90 -5.77 -2.00
CA PHE A 55 -12.09 -5.57 -2.84
C PHE A 55 -12.93 -6.85 -2.98
N LEU A 56 -12.29 -8.00 -3.21
CA LEU A 56 -13.00 -9.28 -3.30
C LEU A 56 -13.66 -9.66 -1.96
N LEU A 57 -12.97 -9.42 -0.85
CA LEU A 57 -13.51 -9.65 0.49
C LEU A 57 -14.69 -8.72 0.79
N GLN A 58 -14.60 -7.42 0.54
CA GLN A 58 -15.73 -6.52 0.82
C GLN A 58 -16.93 -6.80 -0.09
N ALA A 59 -16.70 -7.21 -1.35
CA ALA A 59 -17.78 -7.58 -2.27
C ALA A 59 -18.48 -8.88 -1.84
N SER A 60 -17.74 -9.85 -1.30
CA SER A 60 -18.30 -11.13 -0.84
C SER A 60 -18.95 -11.06 0.55
N THR A 61 -18.36 -10.31 1.49
CA THR A 61 -18.87 -10.22 2.87
C THR A 61 -19.83 -9.07 3.09
N GLY A 62 -19.91 -8.10 2.17
CA GLY A 62 -20.65 -6.85 2.37
C GLY A 62 -20.07 -5.94 3.45
N ASN A 63 -18.85 -6.21 3.91
CA ASN A 63 -18.16 -5.47 4.97
C ASN A 63 -17.00 -4.68 4.35
N TYR A 64 -17.04 -3.36 4.45
CA TYR A 64 -16.11 -2.47 3.76
C TYR A 64 -14.93 -2.02 4.64
N SER A 65 -14.80 -2.62 5.83
CA SER A 65 -13.73 -2.33 6.79
C SER A 65 -12.52 -3.27 6.71
N HIS A 66 -12.40 -4.07 5.64
CA HIS A 66 -11.20 -4.91 5.43
C HIS A 66 -9.93 -4.06 5.33
N VAL A 67 -10.02 -2.91 4.67
CA VAL A 67 -8.91 -1.94 4.59
C VAL A 67 -8.57 -1.39 5.98
N ASP A 68 -9.59 -1.06 6.79
CA ASP A 68 -9.40 -0.53 8.15
C ASP A 68 -8.61 -1.52 9.04
N ARG A 69 -8.87 -2.82 8.89
CA ARG A 69 -8.15 -3.90 9.60
C ARG A 69 -6.68 -3.98 9.21
N LEU A 70 -6.37 -3.73 7.94
CA LEU A 70 -5.03 -3.82 7.37
C LEU A 70 -4.23 -2.51 7.49
N TRP A 71 -4.90 -1.40 7.80
CA TRP A 71 -4.35 -0.05 7.75
C TRP A 71 -3.04 0.14 8.53
N SER A 72 -2.96 -0.44 9.74
CA SER A 72 -1.75 -0.35 10.57
C SER A 72 -0.71 -1.45 10.29
N ILE A 73 -1.09 -2.47 9.51
CA ILE A 73 -0.29 -3.67 9.24
C ILE A 73 0.49 -3.54 7.93
N THR A 74 -0.15 -3.01 6.88
CA THR A 74 0.47 -2.92 5.55
C THR A 74 1.72 -2.03 5.52
N PRO A 75 1.82 -0.89 6.23
CA PRO A 75 3.05 -0.11 6.21
C PRO A 75 4.20 -0.82 6.93
N VAL A 76 3.90 -1.60 7.98
CA VAL A 76 4.89 -2.47 8.64
C VAL A 76 5.38 -3.51 7.63
N LEU A 77 4.47 -4.22 6.97
CA LEU A 77 4.81 -5.21 5.94
C LEU A 77 5.69 -4.62 4.83
N TYR A 78 5.33 -3.46 4.27
CA TYR A 78 6.12 -2.80 3.22
C TYR A 78 7.51 -2.39 3.72
N SER A 79 7.61 -1.90 4.97
CA SER A 79 8.89 -1.51 5.56
C SER A 79 9.82 -2.71 5.79
N TRP A 80 9.28 -3.85 6.25
CA TRP A 80 10.04 -5.09 6.42
C TRP A 80 10.50 -5.68 5.10
N ASN A 81 9.73 -5.50 4.02
CA ASN A 81 10.14 -5.93 2.69
C ASN A 81 11.47 -5.29 2.25
N TYR A 82 11.74 -4.03 2.62
CA TYR A 82 13.05 -3.41 2.37
C TYR A 82 14.18 -4.19 3.03
N LEU A 83 14.04 -4.57 4.32
CA LEU A 83 15.06 -5.38 4.99
C LEU A 83 15.20 -6.77 4.38
N PHE A 84 14.08 -7.39 4.00
CA PHE A 84 14.08 -8.71 3.38
C PHE A 84 14.83 -8.71 2.05
N VAL A 85 14.57 -7.71 1.19
CA VAL A 85 15.30 -7.58 -0.07
C VAL A 85 16.79 -7.30 0.18
N ALA A 86 17.15 -6.42 1.11
CA ALA A 86 18.56 -6.17 1.47
C ALA A 86 19.27 -7.47 1.90
N TRP A 87 18.62 -8.25 2.78
CA TRP A 87 19.13 -9.52 3.25
C TRP A 87 19.29 -10.53 2.11
N SER A 88 18.30 -10.65 1.22
CA SER A 88 18.36 -11.56 0.06
C SER A 88 19.48 -11.22 -0.93
N ARG A 89 19.94 -9.96 -0.95
CA ARG A 89 21.06 -9.47 -1.76
C ARG A 89 22.42 -9.65 -1.05
N GLY A 90 22.44 -10.15 0.19
CA GLY A 90 23.66 -10.23 1.01
C GLY A 90 24.20 -8.87 1.43
N LEU A 91 23.36 -7.82 1.44
CA LEU A 91 23.79 -6.49 1.86
C LEU A 91 23.93 -6.43 3.39
N ALA A 92 24.91 -5.66 3.86
CA ALA A 92 25.04 -5.36 5.27
C ALA A 92 23.80 -4.59 5.78
N ALA A 93 23.39 -4.85 7.01
CA ALA A 93 22.24 -4.17 7.60
C ALA A 93 22.55 -2.68 7.81
N ASP A 94 21.98 -1.79 6.99
CA ASP A 94 22.04 -0.35 7.22
C ASP A 94 21.25 -0.01 8.50
N VAL A 95 21.98 0.50 9.50
CA VAL A 95 21.42 0.88 10.80
C VAL A 95 20.27 1.87 10.65
N ARG A 96 20.33 2.80 9.69
CA ARG A 96 19.27 3.80 9.46
C ARG A 96 17.98 3.11 9.01
N LEU A 97 18.09 2.16 8.08
CA LEU A 97 16.95 1.39 7.59
C LEU A 97 16.34 0.54 8.72
N VAL A 98 17.18 -0.15 9.50
CA VAL A 98 16.73 -0.95 10.64
C VAL A 98 15.99 -0.08 11.67
N VAL A 99 16.54 1.07 12.05
CA VAL A 99 15.89 1.99 12.99
C VAL A 99 14.54 2.47 12.47
N LEU A 100 14.44 2.86 11.20
CA LEU A 100 13.17 3.29 10.61
C LEU A 100 12.12 2.17 10.60
N VAL A 101 12.52 0.94 10.23
CA VAL A 101 11.61 -0.22 10.24
C VAL A 101 11.14 -0.55 11.65
N LEU A 102 12.00 -0.46 12.66
CA LEU A 102 11.61 -0.67 14.06
C LEU A 102 10.64 0.42 14.56
N LEU A 103 10.86 1.68 14.18
CA LEU A 103 9.94 2.78 14.52
C LEU A 103 8.57 2.59 13.86
N ILE A 104 8.54 2.21 12.58
CA ILE A 104 7.30 1.89 11.85
C ILE A 104 6.60 0.69 12.49
N THR A 105 7.36 -0.34 12.88
CA THR A 105 6.81 -1.52 13.58
C THR A 105 6.19 -1.12 14.92
N GLN A 106 6.88 -0.31 15.73
CA GLN A 106 6.35 0.18 17.01
C GLN A 106 5.08 1.03 16.81
N TRP A 107 5.06 1.90 15.81
CA TRP A 107 3.89 2.67 15.42
C TRP A 107 2.72 1.76 15.01
N GLY A 108 2.98 0.78 14.15
CA GLY A 108 2.00 -0.21 13.70
C GLY A 108 1.43 -1.00 14.88
N CYS A 109 2.27 -1.59 15.73
CA CYS A 109 1.87 -2.32 16.93
C CYS A 109 0.97 -1.49 17.84
N ARG A 110 1.31 -0.22 18.10
CA ARG A 110 0.48 0.69 18.92
C ARG A 110 -0.92 0.84 18.33
N LEU A 111 -1.03 1.03 17.01
CA LEU A 111 -2.29 1.28 16.34
C LEU A 111 -3.13 0.01 16.17
N THR A 112 -2.49 -1.10 15.77
CA THR A 112 -3.09 -2.43 15.75
C THR A 112 -3.66 -2.76 17.13
N PHE A 113 -2.89 -2.52 18.20
CA PHE A 113 -3.39 -2.70 19.56
C PHE A 113 -4.58 -1.79 19.83
N ASN A 114 -4.52 -0.50 19.50
CA ASN A 114 -5.64 0.42 19.70
C ASN A 114 -6.93 -0.04 18.99
N PHE A 115 -6.82 -0.50 17.76
CA PHE A 115 -7.92 -1.00 16.95
C PHE A 115 -8.51 -2.29 17.53
N TYR A 116 -7.64 -3.20 18.00
CA TYR A 116 -8.05 -4.42 18.69
C TYR A 116 -8.89 -4.15 19.94
N ARG A 117 -8.46 -3.26 20.84
CA ARG A 117 -9.21 -2.94 22.08
C ARG A 117 -10.56 -2.26 21.82
N LYS A 118 -10.74 -1.67 20.63
CA LYS A 118 -12.01 -1.11 20.17
C LYS A 118 -12.90 -2.13 19.45
N GLY A 119 -12.46 -3.39 19.33
CA GLY A 119 -13.20 -4.46 18.67
C GLY A 119 -13.11 -4.46 17.14
N GLY A 120 -12.20 -3.67 16.55
CA GLY A 120 -12.13 -3.49 15.09
C GLY A 120 -11.77 -4.77 14.30
N TYR A 121 -11.20 -5.79 14.95
CA TYR A 121 -10.91 -7.09 14.34
C TYR A 121 -12.07 -8.09 14.38
N GLN A 122 -13.23 -7.72 14.91
CA GLN A 122 -14.43 -8.56 14.78
C GLN A 122 -14.85 -8.62 13.30
N TRP A 123 -15.19 -9.82 12.83
CA TRP A 123 -15.61 -10.04 11.44
C TRP A 123 -16.89 -9.29 11.07
N THR A 124 -17.81 -9.14 12.03
CA THR A 124 -19.07 -8.40 11.85
C THR A 124 -18.92 -6.90 12.05
N ALA A 125 -17.85 -6.44 12.70
CA ALA A 125 -17.65 -5.01 12.94
C ALA A 125 -17.34 -4.29 11.62
N GLU A 126 -18.07 -3.21 11.38
CA GLU A 126 -17.86 -2.31 10.26
C GLU A 126 -17.78 -0.88 10.79
N ASP A 127 -16.92 -0.07 10.19
CA ASP A 127 -16.81 1.34 10.53
C ASP A 127 -18.13 2.07 10.23
N TYR A 128 -18.62 2.80 11.23
CA TYR A 128 -19.90 3.52 11.17
C TYR A 128 -19.96 4.52 10.01
N ARG A 129 -18.81 5.01 9.52
CA ARG A 129 -18.73 5.93 8.38
C ARG A 129 -19.33 5.30 7.13
N TRP A 130 -19.17 3.98 6.92
CA TRP A 130 -19.68 3.31 5.73
C TRP A 130 -21.21 3.33 5.66
N ALA A 131 -21.91 3.25 6.81
CA ALA A 131 -23.36 3.39 6.84
C ALA A 131 -23.81 4.78 6.35
N TYR A 132 -23.08 5.84 6.73
CA TYR A 132 -23.35 7.19 6.27
C TYR A 132 -22.96 7.39 4.79
N THR A 133 -21.79 6.93 4.36
CA THR A 133 -21.33 7.05 2.97
C THR A 133 -22.25 6.33 1.98
N ARG A 134 -22.85 5.19 2.36
CA ARG A 134 -23.86 4.51 1.53
C ARG A 134 -25.06 5.39 1.19
N THR A 135 -25.43 6.32 2.06
CA THR A 135 -26.56 7.24 1.79
C THR A 135 -26.26 8.19 0.63
N TRP A 136 -24.99 8.43 0.32
CA TRP A 136 -24.58 9.26 -0.81
C TRP A 136 -24.61 8.51 -2.16
N PHE A 137 -24.64 7.18 -2.14
CA PHE A 137 -24.59 6.32 -3.33
C PHE A 137 -25.78 5.36 -3.37
N PRO A 138 -26.98 5.82 -3.78
CA PRO A 138 -28.19 4.99 -3.79
C PRO A 138 -28.14 3.86 -4.84
N HIS A 139 -27.31 4.01 -5.88
CA HIS A 139 -27.16 2.99 -6.93
C HIS A 139 -26.05 1.99 -6.58
N ALA A 140 -26.38 0.69 -6.56
CA ALA A 140 -25.43 -0.37 -6.24
C ALA A 140 -24.17 -0.37 -7.12
N VAL A 141 -24.31 -0.07 -8.41
CA VAL A 141 -23.16 0.03 -9.34
C VAL A 141 -22.21 1.15 -8.93
N LEU A 142 -22.73 2.33 -8.59
CA LEU A 142 -21.93 3.46 -8.13
C LEU A 142 -21.26 3.16 -6.79
N TRP A 143 -21.97 2.48 -5.88
CA TRP A 143 -21.40 2.02 -4.61
C TRP A 143 -20.24 1.03 -4.83
N HIS A 144 -20.40 0.05 -5.73
CA HIS A 144 -19.32 -0.88 -6.05
C HIS A 144 -18.14 -0.19 -6.71
N ALA A 145 -18.37 0.73 -7.65
CA ALA A 145 -17.31 1.52 -8.29
C ALA A 145 -16.55 2.39 -7.28
N PHE A 146 -17.27 3.06 -6.37
CA PHE A 146 -16.69 3.81 -5.27
C PHE A 146 -15.87 2.91 -4.34
N SER A 147 -16.41 1.73 -4.00
CA SER A 147 -15.74 0.78 -3.13
C SER A 147 -14.46 0.21 -3.73
N LEU A 148 -14.43 0.00 -5.05
CA LEU A 148 -13.24 -0.45 -5.78
C LEU A 148 -12.18 0.66 -5.80
N THR A 149 -12.55 1.83 -6.29
CA THR A 149 -11.61 2.92 -6.56
C THR A 149 -11.13 3.60 -5.28
N PHE A 150 -12.04 3.98 -4.39
CA PHE A 150 -11.73 4.73 -3.18
C PHE A 150 -11.40 3.83 -1.99
N ILE A 151 -12.30 2.91 -1.62
CA ILE A 151 -12.14 2.12 -0.39
C ILE A 151 -10.96 1.15 -0.53
N ALA A 152 -10.92 0.37 -1.62
CA ALA A 152 -9.88 -0.63 -1.82
C ALA A 152 -8.58 -0.03 -2.37
N PHE A 153 -8.57 0.52 -3.59
CA PHE A 153 -7.33 0.90 -4.25
C PHE A 153 -6.69 2.18 -3.69
N TYR A 154 -7.45 3.28 -3.59
CA TYR A 154 -6.89 4.56 -3.14
C TYR A 154 -6.30 4.46 -1.73
N GLN A 155 -7.01 3.84 -0.76
CA GLN A 155 -6.49 3.68 0.60
C GLN A 155 -5.21 2.83 0.64
N HIS A 156 -5.14 1.72 -0.10
CA HIS A 156 -3.92 0.89 -0.13
C HIS A 156 -2.75 1.60 -0.81
N ILE A 157 -3.02 2.35 -1.90
CA ILE A 157 -2.00 3.18 -2.55
C ILE A 157 -1.48 4.23 -1.58
N LEU A 158 -2.34 4.90 -0.80
CA LEU A 158 -1.87 5.83 0.24
C LEU A 158 -0.98 5.14 1.28
N LEU A 159 -1.35 3.95 1.74
CA LEU A 159 -0.57 3.17 2.71
C LEU A 159 0.78 2.71 2.14
N PHE A 160 0.85 2.44 0.85
CA PHE A 160 2.11 2.22 0.14
C PHE A 160 2.94 3.50 0.09
N LEU A 161 2.34 4.62 -0.34
CA LEU A 161 3.02 5.91 -0.52
C LEU A 161 3.64 6.46 0.77
N ILE A 162 3.03 6.24 1.94
CA ILE A 162 3.63 6.65 3.22
C ILE A 162 4.95 5.92 3.53
N THR A 163 5.20 4.76 2.91
CA THR A 163 6.44 3.99 3.07
C THR A 163 7.48 4.26 1.99
N CYS A 164 7.10 4.91 0.88
CA CYS A 164 8.01 5.23 -0.22
C CYS A 164 9.28 6.01 0.18
N PRO A 165 9.28 6.91 1.19
CA PRO A 165 10.51 7.58 1.63
C PRO A 165 11.63 6.62 2.06
N LEU A 166 11.33 5.36 2.43
CA LEU A 166 12.34 4.33 2.72
C LEU A 166 13.25 4.03 1.52
N GLN A 167 12.77 4.26 0.29
CA GLN A 167 13.56 4.08 -0.93
C GLN A 167 14.81 4.97 -0.95
N VAL A 168 14.79 6.15 -0.31
CA VAL A 168 15.94 7.06 -0.24
C VAL A 168 17.03 6.52 0.70
N VAL A 169 16.64 5.68 1.67
CA VAL A 169 17.56 5.06 2.64
C VAL A 169 18.10 3.74 2.11
N PHE A 170 17.29 3.02 1.33
CA PHE A 170 17.68 1.80 0.64
C PHE A 170 18.56 2.11 -0.59
N ASN A 171 19.85 2.33 -0.36
CA ASN A 171 20.88 2.47 -1.41
C ASN A 171 21.61 1.15 -1.62
#